data_AF-A0A837FDG8-F1
#
_entry.id   AF-A0A837FDG8-F1
#
_cell.length_a   1.000
_cell.length_b   1.000
_cell.length_c   1.000
_cell.angle_alpha   90.00
_cell.angle_beta   90.00
_cell.angle_gamma   90.00
#
_symmetry.space_group_name_H-M   'P 1'
#
loop_
_entity.id
_entity.type
_entity.pdbx_description
1 polymer ?
#
loop_
_entity_poly.entity_id
_entity_poly.type
_entity_poly.pdbx_seq_one_letter_code
_entity_poly.pdbx_strand_id
1 'polypeptide(L)'
;MPITNEERREHLEKFGLTSLDTMHTADYRKALEEEAFFWDDPHGFVMHTLSGERLVTNTEQLDALLEHLEGYRALLPAPPEWMSEK
;
A
#
# COMPACT_ATOMS: atom_id res chain seq x y z
N MET A 1 17.08 -12.77 -1.57
CA MET A 1 17.80 -11.80 -0.73
C MET A 1 16.74 -10.95 -0.06
N PRO A 2 16.74 -10.78 1.27
CA PRO A 2 15.87 -9.79 1.90
C PRO A 2 16.26 -8.39 1.41
N ILE A 3 15.28 -7.52 1.22
CA ILE A 3 15.50 -6.11 0.90
C ILE A 3 16.38 -5.49 1.99
N THR A 4 17.35 -4.69 1.59
CA THR A 4 18.17 -3.90 2.51
C THR A 4 17.38 -2.71 3.06
N ASN A 5 17.84 -2.16 4.19
CA ASN A 5 17.27 -0.92 4.72
C ASN A 5 17.46 0.26 3.76
N GLU A 6 18.51 0.22 2.94
CA GLU A 6 18.80 1.28 1.97
C GLU A 6 17.82 1.26 0.80
N GLU A 7 17.59 0.10 0.18
CA GLU A 7 16.58 -0.05 -0.88
C GLU A 7 15.18 0.35 -0.38
N ARG A 8 14.87 0.04 0.89
CA ARG A 8 13.63 0.50 1.53
C ARG A 8 13.59 2.03 1.64
N ARG A 9 14.66 2.66 2.11
CA ARG A 9 14.76 4.12 2.24
C ARG A 9 14.61 4.81 0.89
N GLU A 10 15.33 4.34 -0.13
CA GLU A 10 15.27 4.86 -1.50
C GLU A 10 13.85 4.75 -2.08
N HIS A 11 13.17 3.62 -1.88
CA HIS A 11 11.79 3.44 -2.29
C HIS A 11 10.83 4.41 -1.59
N LEU A 12 10.96 4.56 -0.26
CA LEU A 12 10.14 5.50 0.49
C LEU A 12 10.36 6.94 0.03
N GLU A 13 11.60 7.33 -0.24
CA GLU A 13 11.92 8.67 -0.76
C GLU A 13 11.37 8.90 -2.16
N LYS A 14 11.52 7.91 -3.05
CA LYS A 14 11.04 7.98 -4.44
C LYS A 14 9.54 8.28 -4.53
N PHE A 15 8.74 7.65 -3.68
CA PHE A 15 7.28 7.79 -3.67
C PHE A 15 6.76 8.74 -2.58
N GLY A 16 7.65 9.48 -1.90
CA GLY A 16 7.27 10.42 -0.85
C GLY A 16 6.66 9.78 0.41
N LEU A 17 6.82 8.47 0.60
CA LEU A 17 6.23 7.69 1.68
C LEU A 17 6.93 7.85 3.04
N THR A 18 7.97 8.69 3.12
CA THR A 18 8.72 8.93 4.37
C THR A 18 7.90 9.65 5.45
N SER A 19 6.81 10.32 5.07
CA SER A 19 5.91 11.07 5.98
C SER A 19 4.44 10.65 5.77
N LEU A 20 4.19 9.35 5.69
CA LEU A 20 2.87 8.77 5.41
C LEU A 20 1.76 9.24 6.37
N ASP A 21 2.10 9.47 7.62
CA ASP A 21 1.20 9.94 8.69
C ASP A 21 0.72 11.38 8.49
N THR A 22 1.39 12.15 7.61
CA THR A 22 1.02 13.54 7.28
C THR A 22 0.77 13.75 5.79
N MET A 23 0.75 12.68 5.01
CA MET A 23 0.53 12.70 3.57
C MET A 23 -0.91 13.08 3.23
N HIS A 24 -1.09 13.97 2.26
CA HIS A 24 -2.42 14.30 1.76
C HIS A 24 -3.02 13.10 1.01
N THR A 25 -4.33 12.88 1.13
CA THR A 25 -5.03 11.71 0.57
C THR A 25 -4.85 11.62 -0.95
N ALA A 26 -4.81 12.75 -1.65
CA ALA A 26 -4.52 12.79 -3.10
C ALA A 26 -3.13 12.22 -3.45
N ASP A 27 -2.11 12.56 -2.66
CA ASP A 27 -0.75 12.03 -2.87
C ASP A 27 -0.69 10.54 -2.51
N TYR A 28 -1.42 10.13 -1.47
CA TYR A 28 -1.54 8.72 -1.10
C TYR A 28 -2.21 7.89 -2.20
N ARG A 29 -3.29 8.40 -2.82
CA ARG A 29 -3.90 7.73 -3.99
C ARG A 29 -2.95 7.62 -5.14
N LYS A 30 -2.24 8.71 -5.45
CA LYS A 30 -1.24 8.69 -6.50
C LYS A 30 -0.17 7.62 -6.24
N ALA A 31 0.28 7.47 -4.99
CA ALA A 31 1.23 6.41 -4.63
C ALA A 31 0.66 5.00 -4.81
N LEU A 32 -0.64 4.78 -4.56
CA LEU A 32 -1.31 3.51 -4.88
C LEU A 32 -1.36 3.26 -6.39
N GLU A 33 -1.70 4.27 -7.19
CA GLU A 33 -1.75 4.19 -8.66
C GLU A 33 -0.37 3.97 -9.29
N GLU A 34 0.67 4.56 -8.70
CA GLU A 34 2.07 4.38 -9.11
C GLU A 34 2.69 3.08 -8.57
N GLU A 35 1.86 2.18 -8.05
CA GLU A 35 2.26 0.84 -7.56
C GLU A 35 3.34 0.89 -6.46
N ALA A 36 3.34 1.96 -5.65
CA ALA A 36 4.32 2.14 -4.58
C ALA A 36 4.18 1.12 -3.46
N PHE A 37 3.01 0.50 -3.32
CA PHE A 37 2.72 -0.52 -2.30
C PHE A 37 2.52 -1.90 -2.90
N PHE A 38 1.72 -1.98 -3.98
CA PHE A 38 1.33 -3.22 -4.62
C PHE A 38 1.33 -3.06 -6.13
N TRP A 39 1.58 -4.15 -6.86
CA TRP A 39 1.44 -4.23 -8.32
C TRP A 39 0.80 -5.57 -8.72
N ASP A 40 0.14 -5.57 -9.86
CA ASP A 40 -0.48 -6.76 -10.44
C ASP A 40 0.55 -7.52 -11.29
N ASP A 41 0.82 -8.77 -10.91
CA ASP A 41 1.65 -9.67 -11.70
C ASP A 41 0.92 -10.15 -12.95
N PRO A 42 1.60 -10.28 -14.11
CA PRO A 42 0.99 -10.77 -15.35
C PRO A 42 0.31 -12.14 -15.26
N HIS A 43 0.63 -12.95 -14.23
CA HIS A 43 0.00 -14.23 -13.97
C HIS A 43 -1.21 -14.15 -13.02
N GLY A 44 -1.65 -12.93 -12.65
CA GLY A 44 -2.85 -12.70 -11.84
C GLY A 44 -2.62 -12.73 -10.33
N PHE A 45 -1.41 -12.39 -9.87
CA PHE A 45 -1.07 -12.31 -8.44
C PHE A 45 -0.94 -10.86 -8.00
N VAL A 46 -1.35 -10.55 -6.77
CA VAL A 46 -1.00 -9.26 -6.17
C VAL A 46 0.33 -9.42 -5.44
N MET A 47 1.29 -8.54 -5.75
CA MET A 47 2.63 -8.55 -5.19
C MET A 47 2.85 -7.29 -4.36
N HIS A 48 3.48 -7.41 -3.19
CA HIS A 48 3.91 -6.22 -2.45
C HIS A 48 5.27 -5.75 -2.97
N THR A 49 5.37 -4.48 -3.37
CA THR A 49 6.46 -3.93 -4.18
C THR A 49 7.83 -4.13 -3.55
N LEU A 50 7.89 -3.98 -2.22
CA LEU A 50 9.12 -4.16 -1.48
C LEU A 50 9.44 -5.66 -1.32
N SER A 51 8.53 -6.47 -0.77
CA SER A 51 8.88 -7.86 -0.43
C SER A 51 9.07 -8.75 -1.66
N GLY A 52 8.46 -8.39 -2.79
CA GLY A 52 8.41 -9.26 -3.97
C GLY A 52 7.72 -10.59 -3.67
N GLU A 53 6.94 -10.65 -2.60
CA GLU A 53 6.19 -11.83 -2.18
C GLU A 53 4.77 -11.78 -2.74
N ARG A 54 4.27 -12.97 -3.11
CA ARG A 54 2.87 -13.15 -3.51
C ARG A 54 1.98 -12.97 -2.29
N LEU A 55 1.04 -12.04 -2.41
CA LEU A 55 0.07 -11.75 -1.36
C LEU A 55 -1.16 -12.65 -1.50
N VAL A 56 -1.70 -12.77 -2.70
CA VAL A 56 -2.87 -13.61 -3.03
C VAL A 56 -2.74 -14.21 -4.44
N THR A 57 -3.48 -15.29 -4.71
CA THR A 57 -3.41 -16.04 -5.98
C THR A 57 -4.76 -16.33 -6.64
N ASN A 58 -5.86 -16.00 -5.98
CA ASN A 58 -7.21 -16.13 -6.53
C ASN A 58 -8.17 -15.12 -5.87
N THR A 59 -9.36 -15.00 -6.43
CA THR A 59 -10.38 -14.04 -5.98
C THR A 59 -10.85 -14.31 -4.55
N GLU A 60 -11.05 -15.56 -4.14
CA GLU A 60 -11.49 -15.88 -2.77
C GLU A 60 -10.45 -15.46 -1.71
N GLN A 61 -9.16 -15.60 -2.02
CA GLN A 61 -8.08 -15.11 -1.17
C GLN A 61 -8.04 -13.59 -1.10
N LEU A 62 -8.30 -12.90 -2.23
CA LEU A 62 -8.38 -11.45 -2.26
C LEU A 62 -9.57 -10.95 -1.44
N ASP A 63 -10.74 -11.56 -1.58
CA ASP A 63 -11.94 -11.20 -0.83
C ASP A 63 -11.73 -11.37 0.68
N ALA A 64 -11.12 -12.49 1.10
CA ALA A 64 -10.77 -12.72 2.50
C ALA A 64 -9.77 -11.69 3.03
N LEU A 65 -8.79 -11.29 2.22
CA LEU A 65 -7.85 -10.23 2.59
C LEU A 65 -8.57 -8.88 2.74
N LEU A 66 -9.45 -8.53 1.80
CA LEU A 66 -10.23 -7.29 1.86
C LEU A 66 -11.15 -7.25 3.08
N GLU A 67 -11.83 -8.35 3.40
CA GLU A 67 -12.66 -8.47 4.61
C GLU A 67 -11.83 -8.24 5.87
N HIS A 68 -10.65 -8.85 5.94
CA HIS A 68 -9.72 -8.66 7.07
C HIS A 68 -9.23 -7.21 7.19
N LEU A 69 -8.91 -6.55 6.07
CA LEU A 69 -8.50 -5.15 6.04
C LEU A 69 -9.64 -4.20 6.43
N GLU A 70 -10.87 -4.48 6.03
CA GLU A 70 -12.05 -3.71 6.46
C GLU A 70 -12.29 -3.85 7.98
N GLY A 71 -11.94 -5.00 8.56
CA GLY A 71 -11.90 -5.17 10.01
C GLY A 71 -10.96 -4.17 10.71
N TYR A 72 -9.76 -3.94 10.16
CA TYR A 72 -8.84 -2.93 10.69
C TYR A 72 -9.34 -1.50 10.50
N ARG A 73 -10.08 -1.23 9.42
CA ARG A 73 -10.63 0.09 9.15
C ARG A 73 -11.51 0.60 10.29
N ALA A 74 -12.25 -0.29 10.95
CA ALA A 74 -13.08 0.07 12.11
C ALA A 74 -12.27 0.55 13.33
N LEU A 75 -10.96 0.25 13.37
CA LEU A 75 -10.05 0.62 14.46
C LEU A 75 -9.24 1.90 14.16
N LEU A 76 -9.25 2.36 12.90
CA LEU A 76 -8.48 3.53 12.49
C LEU A 76 -9.32 4.81 12.61
N PRO A 77 -8.71 5.92 13.06
CA PRO A 77 -9.40 7.21 13.11
C PRO A 77 -9.69 7.73 11.69
N ALA A 78 -10.73 8.55 11.56
CA ALA A 78 -10.93 9.33 10.34
C ALA A 78 -9.77 10.32 10.14
N PRO A 79 -9.34 10.57 8.89
CA PRO A 79 -8.30 11.55 8.63
C PRO A 79 -8.77 12.97 9.00
N PRO A 80 -7.89 13.86 9.50
CA PRO A 80 -8.16 15.29 9.64
C PRO A 80 -8.54 15.92 8.29
N GLU A 81 -9.36 16.99 8.31
CA GLU A 81 -9.87 17.64 7.09
C GLU A 81 -8.76 18.07 6.13
N TRP A 82 -7.66 18.63 6.64
CA TRP A 82 -6.54 19.10 5.82
C TRP A 82 -5.76 17.97 5.12
N MET A 83 -5.88 16.72 5.57
CA MET A 83 -5.30 15.56 4.90
C MET A 83 -6.28 14.94 3.89
N SER A 84 -7.56 15.25 3.98
CA SER A 84 -8.62 14.61 3.19
C SER A 84 -8.81 15.32 1.84
N GLU A 85 -9.19 14.58 0.81
CA GLU A 85 -9.60 15.12 -0.50
C GLU A 85 -10.97 15.82 -0.51
N LYS A 86 -11.63 15.97 0.65
CA LYS A 86 -13.03 16.40 0.75
C LYS A 86 -13.15 17.91 0.80
#